data_AF-A0A2T4WNV7-F1
#
_entry.id   AF-A0A2T4WNV7-F1
#
_cell.length_a   1.000
_cell.length_b   1.000
_cell.length_c   1.000
_cell.angle_alpha   90.00
_cell.angle_beta   90.00
_cell.angle_gamma   90.00
#
_symmetry.space_group_name_H-M   'P 1'
#
loop_
_entity.id
_entity.type
_entity.pdbx_description
1 polymer ?
#
loop_
_entity_poly.entity_id
_entity_poly.type
_entity_poly.pdbx_seq_one_letter_code
_entity_poly.pdbx_strand_id
1 'polypeptide(L)'
;AVFLAEISLARAGIYGKFKSNIKAAWLFYRAYNLLQDNYKKYPQFAPTLIPLGVLQTAVGSLPEDYKSIASLFGFDGNIELGLKMIRQAYYYSIADPKLKFHQSYFGFVYAYVNFELATEEQVSLYTLDMNVKGSSFFAYLEAQQLLANGQTTMALQLMENRPQGPGYLKVPFFDYYTGKVALMIRPEKAEKYLLNFLQTTRDNENRKSTYRYLAWYHLLKGESAAAKNYRQKILLESSTLTGSDKQALEEAKRGFNIFLIKARLDFDAGRYTKIIKDLDPKKVSSIGDEDWVYQEFYYRRARAFQELGFKDKALESFLKASSWPEPETYSLGNSLLQIAMLYEENGNPKESRRYFLRALSLKSYAFHEGVHQKARAGLERLP
;
A
#
# COMPACT_ATOMS: atom_id res chain seq x y z
N ALA A 1 9.49 28.77 -11.82
CA ALA A 1 8.81 28.43 -10.55
C ALA A 1 8.57 26.93 -10.41
N VAL A 2 7.98 26.26 -11.42
CA VAL A 2 7.65 24.81 -11.38
C VAL A 2 8.82 23.92 -10.94
N PHE A 3 9.98 24.02 -11.60
CA PHE A 3 11.17 23.23 -11.23
C PHE A 3 11.58 23.39 -9.75
N LEU A 4 11.55 24.61 -9.22
CA LEU A 4 11.87 24.86 -7.80
C LEU A 4 10.82 24.25 -6.86
N ALA A 5 9.55 24.25 -7.28
CA ALA A 5 8.48 23.61 -6.53
C ALA A 5 8.67 22.09 -6.51
N GLU A 6 8.97 21.46 -7.65
CA GLU A 6 9.21 20.02 -7.74
C GLU A 6 10.42 19.57 -6.89
N ILE A 7 11.53 20.32 -6.91
CA ILE A 7 12.66 20.09 -6.00
C ILE A 7 12.22 20.23 -4.54
N SER A 8 11.39 21.22 -4.23
CA SER A 8 10.87 21.42 -2.88
C SER A 8 9.99 20.25 -2.44
N LEU A 9 9.13 19.72 -3.33
CA LEU A 9 8.31 18.53 -3.08
C LEU A 9 9.16 17.27 -2.85
N ALA A 10 10.15 17.02 -3.72
CA ALA A 10 11.04 15.88 -3.56
C ALA A 10 11.76 15.92 -2.21
N ARG A 11 12.27 17.11 -1.82
CA ARG A 11 12.92 17.31 -0.51
C ARG A 11 11.93 17.20 0.65
N ALA A 12 10.70 17.71 0.49
CA ALA A 12 9.65 17.58 1.49
C ALA A 12 9.37 16.10 1.77
N GLY A 13 9.25 15.28 0.73
CA GLY A 13 9.08 13.82 0.85
C GLY A 13 10.24 13.16 1.59
N ILE A 14 11.49 13.51 1.27
CA ILE A 14 12.68 12.98 1.98
C ILE A 14 12.65 13.39 3.46
N TYR A 15 12.40 14.66 3.78
CA TYR A 15 12.33 15.10 5.17
C TYR A 15 11.17 14.46 5.93
N GLY A 16 10.01 14.31 5.29
CA GLY A 16 8.85 13.62 5.87
C GLY A 16 9.17 12.16 6.18
N LYS A 17 9.81 11.46 5.24
CA LYS A 17 10.30 10.09 5.41
C LYS A 17 11.20 9.96 6.64
N PHE A 18 12.13 10.89 6.85
CA PHE A 18 13.02 10.91 8.02
C PHE A 18 12.46 11.70 9.23
N LYS A 19 11.13 11.85 9.31
CA LYS A 19 10.40 12.49 10.43
C LYS A 19 10.85 13.91 10.77
N SER A 20 11.48 14.60 9.83
CA SER A 20 11.83 16.02 9.92
C SER A 20 10.62 16.89 9.55
N ASN A 21 9.52 16.74 10.31
CA ASN A 21 8.19 17.21 9.93
C ASN A 21 8.12 18.73 9.67
N ILE A 22 8.82 19.54 10.46
CA ILE A 22 8.85 21.01 10.27
C ILE A 22 9.48 21.38 8.93
N LYS A 23 10.61 20.75 8.58
CA LYS A 23 11.29 20.99 7.30
C LYS A 23 10.45 20.49 6.13
N ALA A 24 9.81 19.33 6.30
CA ALA A 24 8.90 18.77 5.31
C ALA A 24 7.72 19.72 5.04
N ALA A 25 7.06 20.19 6.10
CA ALA A 25 5.93 21.11 6.02
C ALA A 25 6.32 22.45 5.37
N TRP A 26 7.47 23.03 5.74
CA TRP A 26 7.94 24.28 5.14
C TRP A 26 8.23 24.14 3.63
N LEU A 27 8.86 23.04 3.21
CA LEU A 27 9.13 22.79 1.79
C LEU A 27 7.86 22.49 1.01
N PHE A 28 6.90 21.79 1.62
CA PHE A 28 5.57 21.58 1.06
C PHE A 28 4.85 22.92 0.85
N TYR A 29 4.85 23.79 1.87
CA TYR A 29 4.31 25.15 1.80
C TYR A 29 4.93 25.95 0.66
N ARG A 30 6.26 25.95 0.57
CA ARG A 30 7.00 26.62 -0.50
C ARG A 30 6.59 26.12 -1.87
N ALA A 31 6.50 24.80 -2.06
CA ALA A 31 6.11 24.20 -3.33
C ALA A 31 4.68 24.61 -3.73
N TYR A 32 3.74 24.52 -2.78
CA TYR A 32 2.34 24.88 -2.98
C TYR A 32 2.20 26.32 -3.47
N ASN A 33 2.82 27.29 -2.79
CA ASN A 33 2.74 28.70 -3.18
C ASN A 33 3.40 28.96 -4.54
N LEU A 34 4.59 28.40 -4.78
CA LEU A 34 5.27 28.55 -6.08
C LEU A 34 4.42 28.04 -7.24
N LEU A 35 3.65 26.97 -7.03
CA LEU A 35 2.77 26.39 -8.05
C LEU A 35 1.48 27.17 -8.22
N GLN A 36 0.85 27.59 -7.12
CA GLN A 36 -0.34 28.45 -7.15
C GLN A 36 -0.04 29.77 -7.86
N ASP A 37 1.06 30.44 -7.52
CA ASP A 37 1.47 31.69 -8.16
C ASP A 37 1.78 31.50 -9.65
N ASN A 38 2.45 30.39 -10.00
CA ASN A 38 2.73 30.08 -11.40
C ASN A 38 1.45 29.79 -12.18
N TYR A 39 0.50 29.07 -11.59
CA TYR A 39 -0.78 28.76 -12.21
C TYR A 39 -1.62 30.03 -12.45
N LYS A 40 -1.67 30.95 -11.46
CA LYS A 40 -2.34 32.24 -11.60
C LYS A 40 -1.72 33.10 -12.70
N LYS A 41 -0.38 33.16 -12.77
CA LYS A 41 0.35 34.01 -13.72
C LYS A 41 0.41 33.42 -15.14
N TYR A 42 0.48 32.09 -15.25
CA TYR A 42 0.66 31.35 -16.49
C TYR A 42 -0.32 30.16 -16.57
N PRO A 43 -1.63 30.40 -16.68
CA PRO A 43 -2.64 29.34 -16.59
C PRO A 43 -2.56 28.30 -17.72
N GLN A 44 -1.96 28.67 -18.87
CA GLN A 44 -1.75 27.75 -20.00
C GLN A 44 -0.45 26.93 -19.90
N PHE A 45 0.40 27.17 -18.88
CA PHE A 45 1.66 26.43 -18.73
C PHE A 45 1.41 25.05 -18.10
N ALA A 46 1.07 24.09 -18.97
CA ALA A 46 0.68 22.72 -18.62
C ALA A 46 1.60 22.02 -17.59
N PRO A 47 2.94 22.19 -17.59
CA PRO A 47 3.80 21.56 -16.58
C PRO A 47 3.50 21.93 -15.13
N THR A 48 2.76 23.03 -14.87
CA THR A 48 2.30 23.36 -13.51
C THR A 48 1.24 22.41 -12.99
N LEU A 49 0.39 21.90 -13.91
CA LEU A 49 -0.82 21.17 -13.56
C LEU A 49 -0.53 19.84 -12.86
N ILE A 50 0.57 19.16 -13.21
CA ILE A 50 0.96 17.90 -12.58
C ILE A 50 1.28 18.06 -11.09
N PRO A 51 2.34 18.79 -10.70
CA PRO A 51 2.70 18.88 -9.29
C PRO A 51 1.65 19.64 -8.48
N LEU A 52 0.93 20.61 -9.07
CA LEU A 52 -0.18 21.28 -8.38
C LEU A 52 -1.38 20.34 -8.19
N GLY A 53 -1.73 19.53 -9.20
CA GLY A 53 -2.78 18.53 -9.10
C GLY A 53 -2.47 17.47 -8.04
N VAL A 54 -1.21 17.01 -7.98
CA VAL A 54 -0.74 16.11 -6.90
C VAL A 54 -0.95 16.76 -5.53
N LEU A 55 -0.59 18.03 -5.36
CA LEU A 55 -0.82 18.75 -4.11
C LEU A 55 -2.30 18.88 -3.76
N GLN A 56 -3.15 19.21 -4.74
CA GLN A 56 -4.61 19.28 -4.56
C GLN A 56 -5.19 17.94 -4.08
N THR A 57 -4.77 16.83 -4.69
CA THR A 57 -5.17 15.48 -4.25
C THR A 57 -4.63 15.14 -2.86
N ALA A 58 -3.38 15.46 -2.56
CA ALA A 58 -2.74 15.14 -1.29
C ALA A 58 -3.42 15.87 -0.13
N VAL A 59 -3.63 17.19 -0.24
CA VAL A 59 -4.34 17.98 0.79
C VAL A 59 -5.81 17.53 0.89
N GLY A 60 -6.47 17.28 -0.25
CA GLY A 60 -7.86 16.83 -0.28
C GLY A 60 -8.09 15.44 0.34
N SER A 61 -7.05 14.60 0.40
CA SER A 61 -7.09 13.25 0.99
C SER A 61 -6.85 13.18 2.51
N LEU A 62 -6.55 14.33 3.14
CA LEU A 62 -6.37 14.41 4.59
C LEU A 62 -7.73 14.26 5.32
N PRO A 63 -7.76 13.71 6.55
CA PRO A 63 -8.97 13.80 7.39
C PRO A 63 -9.32 15.26 7.73
N GLU A 64 -10.58 15.56 8.08
CA GLU A 64 -11.07 16.94 8.26
C GLU A 64 -10.33 17.72 9.36
N ASP A 65 -9.93 17.06 10.46
CA ASP A 65 -9.11 17.69 11.49
C ASP A 65 -7.79 18.24 10.92
N TYR A 66 -7.16 17.49 10.01
CA TYR A 66 -5.91 17.90 9.37
C TYR A 66 -6.14 18.89 8.24
N LYS A 67 -7.24 18.77 7.49
CA LYS A 67 -7.63 19.77 6.48
C LYS A 67 -7.90 21.12 7.11
N SER A 68 -8.61 21.15 8.24
CA SER A 68 -8.90 22.38 9.00
C SER A 68 -7.63 23.08 9.45
N ILE A 69 -6.64 22.32 9.93
CA ILE A 69 -5.32 22.89 10.25
C ILE A 69 -4.63 23.38 8.97
N ALA A 70 -4.65 22.59 7.89
CA ALA A 70 -4.01 22.97 6.63
C ALA A 70 -4.62 24.26 6.03
N SER A 71 -5.93 24.43 6.08
CA SER A 71 -6.63 25.61 5.57
C SER A 71 -6.29 26.88 6.35
N LEU A 72 -6.07 26.79 7.68
CA LEU A 72 -5.54 27.90 8.48
C LEU A 72 -4.16 28.38 8.00
N PHE A 73 -3.36 27.50 7.38
CA PHE A 73 -2.08 27.84 6.77
C PHE A 73 -2.19 28.18 5.27
N GLY A 74 -3.41 28.31 4.74
CA GLY A 74 -3.68 28.69 3.35
C GLY A 74 -3.60 27.54 2.34
N PHE A 75 -3.66 26.29 2.81
CA PHE A 75 -3.74 25.13 1.92
C PHE A 75 -5.18 24.74 1.64
N ASP A 76 -5.54 24.73 0.36
CA ASP A 76 -6.81 24.21 -0.11
C ASP A 76 -6.56 23.00 -1.00
N GLY A 77 -7.31 21.93 -0.74
CA GLY A 77 -7.18 20.66 -1.44
C GLY A 77 -8.52 20.14 -1.92
N ASN A 78 -8.59 19.79 -3.20
CA ASN A 78 -9.74 19.14 -3.79
C ASN A 78 -9.28 17.97 -4.68
N ILE A 79 -9.72 16.75 -4.34
CA ILE A 79 -9.32 15.52 -5.03
C ILE A 79 -9.76 15.55 -6.50
N GLU A 80 -11.02 15.90 -6.78
CA GLU A 80 -11.57 15.94 -8.13
C GLU A 80 -10.84 16.97 -9.01
N LEU A 81 -10.60 18.16 -8.46
CA LEU A 81 -9.81 19.20 -9.13
C LEU A 81 -8.39 18.71 -9.43
N GLY A 82 -7.74 18.10 -8.44
CA GLY A 82 -6.38 17.58 -8.62
C GLY A 82 -6.28 16.52 -9.70
N LEU A 83 -7.21 15.55 -9.71
CA LEU A 83 -7.31 14.53 -10.76
C LEU A 83 -7.58 15.13 -12.14
N LYS A 84 -8.47 16.13 -12.22
CA LYS A 84 -8.76 16.86 -13.47
C LYS A 84 -7.50 17.56 -14.00
N MET A 85 -6.73 18.24 -13.15
CA MET A 85 -5.49 18.90 -13.54
C MET A 85 -4.46 17.91 -14.07
N ILE A 86 -4.26 16.79 -13.39
CA ILE A 86 -3.30 15.75 -13.79
C ILE A 86 -3.68 15.15 -15.15
N ARG A 87 -4.96 14.79 -15.31
CA ARG A 87 -5.51 14.26 -16.57
C ARG A 87 -5.33 15.25 -17.72
N GLN A 88 -5.68 16.52 -17.51
CA GLN A 88 -5.53 17.57 -18.51
C GLN A 88 -4.08 17.73 -18.94
N ALA A 89 -3.14 17.76 -18.00
CA ALA A 89 -1.73 17.88 -18.29
C ALA A 89 -1.22 16.74 -19.17
N TYR A 90 -1.63 15.50 -18.87
CA TYR A 90 -1.28 14.33 -19.66
C TYR A 90 -1.79 14.47 -21.11
N TYR A 91 -3.08 14.75 -21.33
CA TYR A 91 -3.61 14.88 -22.69
C TYR A 91 -3.07 16.10 -23.45
N TYR A 92 -2.72 17.19 -22.76
CA TYR A 92 -1.97 18.29 -23.38
C TYR A 92 -0.58 17.84 -23.86
N SER A 93 0.10 16.96 -23.12
CA SER A 93 1.39 16.42 -23.54
C SER A 93 1.33 15.53 -24.78
N ILE A 94 0.15 14.95 -25.06
CA ILE A 94 -0.12 14.22 -26.31
C ILE A 94 -0.41 15.19 -27.46
N ALA A 95 -1.21 16.22 -27.19
CA ALA A 95 -1.69 17.15 -28.22
C ALA A 95 -0.61 18.15 -28.70
N ASP A 96 0.31 18.56 -27.81
CA ASP A 96 1.37 19.53 -28.15
C ASP A 96 2.75 18.85 -28.24
N PRO A 97 3.37 18.78 -29.44
CA PRO A 97 4.71 18.24 -29.62
C PRO A 97 5.79 18.88 -28.73
N LYS A 98 5.62 20.14 -28.30
CA LYS A 98 6.56 20.82 -27.39
C LYS A 98 6.57 20.21 -25.99
N LEU A 99 5.49 19.54 -25.61
CA LEU A 99 5.34 18.88 -24.31
C LEU A 99 5.73 17.40 -24.35
N LYS A 100 6.13 16.86 -25.50
CA LYS A 100 6.52 15.45 -25.68
C LYS A 100 7.54 14.96 -24.66
N PHE A 101 8.49 15.80 -24.26
CA PHE A 101 9.47 15.48 -23.22
C PHE A 101 8.82 15.10 -21.88
N HIS A 102 7.68 15.69 -21.55
CA HIS A 102 6.99 15.49 -20.28
C HIS A 102 6.04 14.28 -20.28
N GLN A 103 5.68 13.76 -21.45
CA GLN A 103 4.62 12.76 -21.62
C GLN A 103 4.82 11.53 -20.71
N SER A 104 6.04 11.00 -20.65
CA SER A 104 6.37 9.85 -19.79
C SER A 104 6.20 10.16 -18.30
N TYR A 105 6.65 11.32 -17.84
CA TYR A 105 6.49 11.74 -16.44
C TYR A 105 5.02 11.98 -16.10
N PHE A 106 4.27 12.64 -16.99
CA PHE A 106 2.87 12.97 -16.78
C PHE A 106 2.00 11.70 -16.77
N GLY A 107 2.23 10.78 -17.70
CA GLY A 107 1.54 9.49 -17.75
C GLY A 107 1.82 8.65 -16.51
N PHE A 108 3.06 8.63 -16.03
CA PHE A 108 3.42 7.98 -14.77
C PHE A 108 2.66 8.55 -13.58
N VAL A 109 2.67 9.88 -13.41
CA VAL A 109 1.96 10.53 -12.29
C VAL A 109 0.44 10.29 -12.40
N TYR A 110 -0.12 10.34 -13.61
CA TYR A 110 -1.53 10.09 -13.83
C TYR A 110 -1.95 8.68 -13.42
N ALA A 111 -1.24 7.65 -13.89
CA ALA A 111 -1.48 6.27 -13.49
C ALA A 111 -1.24 6.06 -11.99
N TYR A 112 -0.16 6.63 -11.43
CA TYR A 112 0.20 6.48 -10.02
C TYR A 112 -0.85 7.07 -9.08
N VAL A 113 -1.30 8.31 -9.33
CA VAL A 113 -2.27 8.98 -8.44
C VAL A 113 -3.63 8.30 -8.49
N ASN A 114 -4.10 7.86 -9.67
CA ASN A 114 -5.35 7.09 -9.77
C ASN A 114 -5.25 5.76 -9.02
N PHE A 115 -4.12 5.06 -9.16
CA PHE A 115 -3.89 3.81 -8.44
C PHE A 115 -3.87 4.00 -6.92
N GLU A 116 -3.09 4.96 -6.40
CA GLU A 116 -2.97 5.21 -4.95
C GLU A 116 -4.29 5.67 -4.31
N LEU A 117 -5.10 6.44 -5.04
CA LEU A 117 -6.42 6.89 -4.59
C LEU A 117 -7.53 5.87 -4.84
N ALA A 118 -7.22 4.75 -5.51
CA ALA A 118 -8.19 3.72 -5.89
C ALA A 118 -9.44 4.31 -6.57
N THR A 119 -9.22 5.22 -7.52
CA THR A 119 -10.30 5.89 -8.27
C THR A 119 -11.12 4.91 -9.09
N GLU A 120 -12.35 5.30 -9.43
CA GLU A 120 -13.17 4.53 -10.38
C GLU A 120 -12.52 4.47 -11.76
N GLU A 121 -11.85 5.55 -12.16
CA GLU A 121 -11.00 5.54 -13.34
C GLU A 121 -9.72 4.76 -13.04
N GLN A 122 -9.70 3.48 -13.44
CA GLN A 122 -8.52 2.63 -13.37
C GLN A 122 -7.58 2.96 -14.54
N VAL A 123 -6.56 3.78 -14.29
CA VAL A 123 -5.60 4.25 -15.30
C VAL A 123 -4.34 3.37 -15.30
N SER A 124 -4.14 2.59 -16.37
CA SER A 124 -2.94 1.75 -16.60
C SER A 124 -1.96 2.43 -17.53
N LEU A 125 -0.66 2.17 -17.37
CA LEU A 125 0.36 2.69 -18.28
C LEU A 125 0.21 2.12 -19.70
N TYR A 126 -0.35 0.92 -19.86
CA TYR A 126 -0.65 0.38 -21.18
C TYR A 126 -1.77 1.13 -21.90
N THR A 127 -2.84 1.53 -21.18
CA THR A 127 -3.94 2.30 -21.79
C THR A 127 -3.53 3.72 -22.12
N LEU A 128 -2.47 4.22 -21.49
CA LEU A 128 -1.81 5.48 -21.82
C LEU A 128 -0.75 5.34 -22.93
N ASP A 129 -0.60 4.19 -23.60
CA ASP A 129 0.43 3.96 -24.63
C ASP A 129 1.87 4.26 -24.15
N MET A 130 2.14 4.01 -22.86
CA MET A 130 3.48 4.20 -22.30
C MET A 130 4.37 2.99 -22.61
N ASN A 131 5.65 3.24 -22.89
CA ASN A 131 6.64 2.18 -23.07
C ASN A 131 7.03 1.55 -21.72
N VAL A 132 6.16 0.69 -21.17
CA VAL A 132 6.35 0.01 -19.88
C VAL A 132 7.65 -0.81 -19.86
N LYS A 133 7.99 -1.48 -20.96
CA LYS A 133 9.22 -2.28 -21.08
C LYS A 133 10.50 -1.43 -21.12
N GLY A 134 10.39 -0.14 -21.42
CA GLY A 134 11.50 0.80 -21.51
C GLY A 134 11.93 1.40 -20.17
N SER A 135 11.13 1.26 -19.10
CA SER A 135 11.40 1.87 -17.79
C SER A 135 11.11 0.91 -16.64
N SER A 136 12.10 0.68 -15.77
CA SER A 136 11.93 -0.18 -14.59
C SER A 136 10.89 0.38 -13.61
N PHE A 137 10.69 1.71 -13.56
CA PHE A 137 9.64 2.33 -12.73
C PHE A 137 8.24 2.11 -13.31
N PHE A 138 8.12 2.08 -14.65
CA PHE A 138 6.84 1.80 -15.30
C PHE A 138 6.46 0.33 -15.12
N ALA A 139 7.42 -0.58 -15.35
CA ALA A 139 7.25 -1.99 -15.06
C ALA A 139 6.83 -2.21 -13.59
N TYR A 140 7.44 -1.49 -12.65
CA TYR A 140 7.07 -1.57 -11.24
C TYR A 140 5.64 -1.10 -10.95
N LEU A 141 5.26 0.11 -11.39
CA LEU A 141 3.90 0.62 -11.18
C LEU A 141 2.85 -0.31 -11.79
N GLU A 142 3.06 -0.73 -13.04
CA GLU A 142 2.13 -1.62 -13.72
C GLU A 142 2.06 -3.00 -13.03
N ALA A 143 3.18 -3.52 -12.53
CA ALA A 143 3.19 -4.75 -11.75
C ALA A 143 2.38 -4.62 -10.43
N GLN A 144 2.40 -3.44 -9.79
CA GLN A 144 1.55 -3.17 -8.62
C GLN A 144 0.07 -3.20 -8.97
N GLN A 145 -0.32 -2.61 -10.10
CA GLN A 145 -1.71 -2.63 -10.57
C GLN A 145 -2.16 -4.05 -10.93
N LEU A 146 -1.34 -4.79 -11.68
CA LEU A 146 -1.58 -6.19 -12.01
C LEU A 146 -1.76 -7.04 -10.75
N LEU A 147 -0.90 -6.85 -9.73
CA LEU A 147 -1.00 -7.56 -8.47
C LEU A 147 -2.29 -7.21 -7.72
N ALA A 148 -2.67 -5.93 -7.66
CA ALA A 148 -3.93 -5.48 -7.04
C ALA A 148 -5.16 -6.10 -7.70
N ASN A 149 -5.09 -6.38 -9.01
CA ASN A 149 -6.13 -7.05 -9.77
C ASN A 149 -6.03 -8.59 -9.76
N GLY A 150 -5.18 -9.17 -8.90
CA GLY A 150 -4.98 -10.62 -8.80
C GLY A 150 -4.19 -11.25 -9.96
N GLN A 151 -3.69 -10.45 -10.91
CA GLN A 151 -2.91 -10.89 -12.08
C GLN A 151 -1.42 -11.12 -11.73
N THR A 152 -1.19 -11.87 -10.66
CA THR A 152 0.12 -12.08 -10.01
C THR A 152 1.17 -12.67 -10.96
N THR A 153 0.78 -13.59 -11.84
CA THR A 153 1.71 -14.17 -12.84
C THR A 153 2.23 -13.12 -13.80
N MET A 154 1.35 -12.23 -14.27
CA MET A 154 1.74 -11.13 -15.16
C MET A 154 2.61 -10.10 -14.43
N ALA A 155 2.26 -9.78 -13.18
CA ALA A 155 3.06 -8.89 -12.34
C ALA A 155 4.51 -9.42 -12.14
N LEU A 156 4.66 -10.72 -11.83
CA LEU A 156 5.97 -11.34 -11.70
C LEU A 156 6.72 -11.31 -13.04
N GLN A 157 6.08 -11.75 -14.13
CA GLN A 157 6.71 -11.77 -15.45
C GLN A 157 7.21 -10.37 -15.85
N LEU A 158 6.43 -9.33 -15.56
CA LEU A 158 6.82 -7.95 -15.84
C LEU A 158 8.04 -7.51 -15.03
N MET A 159 8.07 -7.84 -13.73
CA MET A 159 9.20 -7.50 -12.86
C MET A 159 10.48 -8.29 -13.19
N GLU A 160 10.36 -9.55 -13.62
CA GLU A 160 11.48 -10.38 -14.08
C GLU A 160 12.06 -9.86 -15.39
N ASN A 161 11.21 -9.36 -16.29
CA ASN A 161 11.58 -8.82 -17.60
C ASN A 161 11.78 -7.30 -17.61
N ARG A 162 11.79 -6.63 -16.44
CA ARG A 162 12.05 -5.19 -16.35
C ARG A 162 13.41 -4.89 -17.00
N PRO A 163 13.58 -3.70 -17.61
CA PRO A 163 14.87 -3.37 -18.21
C PRO A 163 15.95 -3.25 -17.13
N GLN A 164 17.15 -3.72 -17.46
CA GLN A 164 18.33 -3.80 -16.60
C GLN A 164 19.58 -3.44 -17.40
N GLY A 165 20.71 -3.26 -16.71
CA GLY A 165 22.02 -3.00 -17.33
C GLY A 165 22.61 -1.64 -16.95
N PRO A 166 23.77 -1.27 -17.52
CA PRO A 166 24.50 -0.06 -17.15
C PRO A 166 23.73 1.25 -17.35
N GLY A 167 22.79 1.29 -18.30
CA GLY A 167 21.95 2.47 -18.59
C GLY A 167 20.76 2.65 -17.65
N TYR A 168 20.56 1.76 -16.68
CA TYR A 168 19.39 1.77 -15.78
C TYR A 168 19.80 1.96 -14.33
N LEU A 169 18.98 2.70 -13.58
CA LEU A 169 19.17 2.87 -12.13
C LEU A 169 19.02 1.53 -11.42
N LYS A 170 20.02 1.18 -10.60
CA LYS A 170 19.93 0.02 -9.71
C LYS A 170 19.07 0.39 -8.49
N VAL A 171 17.88 -0.21 -8.40
CA VAL A 171 16.95 0.00 -7.30
C VAL A 171 16.77 -1.34 -6.57
N PRO A 172 17.52 -1.62 -5.48
CA PRO A 172 17.44 -2.88 -4.74
C PRO A 172 16.01 -3.26 -4.33
N PHE A 173 15.17 -2.27 -4.02
CA PHE A 173 13.77 -2.47 -3.67
C PHE A 173 12.97 -3.27 -4.73
N PHE A 174 13.35 -3.19 -6.01
CA PHE A 174 12.70 -4.02 -7.04
C PHE A 174 12.95 -5.52 -6.84
N ASP A 175 14.09 -5.94 -6.27
CA ASP A 175 14.31 -7.34 -5.93
C ASP A 175 13.54 -7.76 -4.69
N TYR A 176 13.41 -6.89 -3.68
CA TYR A 176 12.51 -7.12 -2.55
C TYR A 176 11.07 -7.38 -3.03
N TYR A 177 10.56 -6.50 -3.90
CA TYR A 177 9.22 -6.63 -4.46
C TYR A 177 9.09 -7.89 -5.34
N THR A 178 10.05 -8.14 -6.24
CA THR A 178 10.04 -9.33 -7.11
C THR A 178 10.07 -10.62 -6.29
N GLY A 179 10.90 -10.70 -5.25
CA GLY A 179 10.98 -11.84 -4.35
C GLY A 179 9.70 -12.08 -3.56
N LYS A 180 9.06 -11.00 -3.07
CA LYS A 180 7.75 -11.05 -2.41
C LYS A 180 6.68 -11.63 -3.35
N VAL A 181 6.59 -11.12 -4.59
CA VAL A 181 5.59 -11.60 -5.58
C VAL A 181 5.91 -13.04 -6.00
N ALA A 182 7.18 -13.36 -6.22
CA ALA A 182 7.61 -14.72 -6.55
C ALA A 182 7.18 -15.72 -5.46
N LEU A 183 7.29 -15.38 -4.18
CA LEU A 183 6.88 -16.26 -3.08
C LEU A 183 5.41 -16.72 -3.17
N MET A 184 4.54 -15.93 -3.82
CA MET A 184 3.11 -16.22 -3.93
C MET A 184 2.77 -17.26 -5.01
N ILE A 185 3.59 -17.38 -6.05
CA ILE A 185 3.26 -18.17 -7.27
C ILE A 185 4.40 -19.00 -7.82
N ARG A 186 5.65 -18.63 -7.54
CA ARG A 186 6.89 -19.29 -7.96
C ARG A 186 7.90 -19.28 -6.78
N PRO A 187 7.58 -19.91 -5.63
CA PRO A 187 8.39 -19.83 -4.42
C PRO A 187 9.86 -20.18 -4.63
N GLU A 188 10.16 -21.09 -5.56
CA GLU A 188 11.51 -21.52 -5.90
C GLU A 188 12.41 -20.39 -6.43
N LYS A 189 11.82 -19.29 -6.92
CA LYS A 189 12.54 -18.11 -7.37
C LYS A 189 12.71 -17.03 -6.28
N ALA A 190 11.90 -17.08 -5.22
CA ALA A 190 11.78 -15.98 -4.26
C ALA A 190 13.09 -15.70 -3.50
N GLU A 191 13.74 -16.77 -3.02
CA GLU A 191 14.95 -16.69 -2.20
C GLU A 191 16.05 -15.88 -2.88
N LYS A 192 16.31 -16.13 -4.17
CA LYS A 192 17.35 -15.43 -4.94
C LYS A 192 17.16 -13.90 -4.90
N TYR A 193 15.94 -13.43 -5.18
CA TYR A 193 15.65 -11.99 -5.20
C TYR A 193 15.71 -11.37 -3.81
N LEU A 194 15.16 -12.06 -2.79
CA LEU A 194 15.16 -11.58 -1.40
C LEU A 194 16.60 -11.49 -0.84
N LEU A 195 17.47 -12.46 -1.14
CA LEU A 195 18.87 -12.41 -0.76
C LEU A 195 19.63 -11.30 -1.50
N ASN A 196 19.37 -11.11 -2.80
CA ASN A 196 19.98 -10.02 -3.57
C ASN A 196 19.61 -8.65 -2.98
N PHE A 197 18.36 -8.44 -2.56
CA PHE A 197 17.96 -7.22 -1.86
C PHE A 197 18.77 -7.01 -0.57
N LEU A 198 18.88 -8.03 0.29
CA LEU A 198 19.62 -7.91 1.56
C LEU A 198 21.10 -7.58 1.36
N GLN A 199 21.70 -8.07 0.27
CA GLN A 199 23.10 -7.83 -0.09
C GLN A 199 23.35 -6.45 -0.71
N THR A 200 22.38 -5.94 -1.48
CA THR A 200 22.57 -4.72 -2.29
C THR A 200 21.92 -3.48 -1.70
N THR A 201 20.95 -3.63 -0.80
CA THR A 201 20.31 -2.49 -0.17
C THR A 201 21.28 -1.75 0.76
N ARG A 202 21.22 -0.42 0.72
CA ARG A 202 21.99 0.48 1.58
C ARG A 202 21.16 1.07 2.71
N ASP A 203 19.84 0.86 2.67
CA ASP A 203 18.92 1.30 3.71
C ASP A 203 18.57 0.14 4.66
N ASN A 204 18.11 0.51 5.85
CA ASN A 204 17.65 -0.45 6.86
C ASN A 204 16.15 -0.78 6.71
N GLU A 205 15.53 -0.34 5.63
CA GLU A 205 14.10 -0.52 5.38
C GLU A 205 13.83 -1.90 4.78
N ASN A 206 12.69 -2.50 5.14
CA ASN A 206 12.23 -3.80 4.65
C ASN A 206 13.17 -4.98 4.94
N ARG A 207 14.24 -4.81 5.72
CA ARG A 207 15.17 -5.91 6.08
C ARG A 207 14.46 -6.98 6.92
N LYS A 208 13.69 -6.58 7.94
CA LYS A 208 12.89 -7.52 8.75
C LYS A 208 11.80 -8.16 7.91
N SER A 209 11.14 -7.39 7.04
CA SER A 209 10.14 -7.95 6.12
C SER A 209 10.75 -8.96 5.15
N THR A 210 11.97 -8.73 4.69
CA THR A 210 12.69 -9.67 3.81
C THR A 210 13.06 -10.95 4.55
N TYR A 211 13.60 -10.84 5.77
CA TYR A 211 13.83 -12.03 6.61
C TYR A 211 12.55 -12.80 6.91
N ARG A 212 11.41 -12.12 7.08
CA ARG A 212 10.10 -12.77 7.19
C ARG A 212 9.77 -13.59 5.95
N TYR A 213 9.88 -13.03 4.76
CA TYR A 213 9.60 -13.78 3.53
C TYR A 213 10.56 -14.95 3.32
N LEU A 214 11.83 -14.82 3.70
CA LEU A 214 12.77 -15.94 3.71
C LEU A 214 12.37 -17.02 4.73
N ALA A 215 11.94 -16.63 5.94
CA ALA A 215 11.42 -17.57 6.91
C ALA A 215 10.19 -18.33 6.37
N TRP A 216 9.27 -17.62 5.71
CA TRP A 216 8.09 -18.23 5.08
C TRP A 216 8.47 -19.18 3.94
N TYR A 217 9.40 -18.79 3.08
CA TYR A 217 9.95 -19.64 2.02
C TYR A 217 10.45 -20.98 2.59
N HIS A 218 11.28 -20.95 3.64
CA HIS A 218 11.78 -22.17 4.28
C HIS A 218 10.67 -22.97 4.98
N LEU A 219 9.68 -22.32 5.62
CA LEU A 219 8.52 -23.03 6.19
C LEU A 219 7.73 -23.78 5.11
N LEU A 220 7.52 -23.16 3.95
CA LEU A 220 6.80 -23.79 2.83
C LEU A 220 7.54 -25.01 2.28
N LYS A 221 8.87 -25.04 2.39
CA LYS A 221 9.72 -26.19 2.02
C LYS A 221 9.85 -27.26 3.13
N GLY A 222 9.30 -27.03 4.31
CA GLY A 222 9.48 -27.92 5.47
C GLY A 222 10.84 -27.76 6.17
N GLU A 223 11.59 -26.70 5.88
CA GLU A 223 12.94 -26.45 6.40
C GLU A 223 12.88 -25.64 7.71
N SER A 224 12.30 -26.23 8.76
CA SER A 224 11.98 -25.55 10.03
C SER A 224 13.19 -24.90 10.72
N ALA A 225 14.38 -25.50 10.62
CA ALA A 225 15.60 -24.93 11.20
C ALA A 225 16.01 -23.62 10.51
N ALA A 226 15.98 -23.58 9.18
CA ALA A 226 16.27 -22.37 8.41
C ALA A 226 15.23 -21.28 8.68
N ALA A 227 13.94 -21.65 8.73
CA ALA A 227 12.88 -20.73 9.11
C ALA A 227 13.09 -20.11 10.50
N LYS A 228 13.48 -20.92 11.49
CA LYS A 228 13.79 -20.44 12.85
C LYS A 228 15.00 -19.49 12.85
N ASN A 229 16.03 -19.77 12.07
CA ASN A 229 17.19 -18.88 11.92
C ASN A 229 16.79 -17.52 11.35
N TYR A 230 15.97 -17.48 10.29
CA TYR A 230 15.47 -16.22 9.74
C TYR A 230 14.53 -15.48 10.70
N ARG A 231 13.67 -16.20 11.42
CA ARG A 231 12.87 -15.61 12.51
C ARG A 231 13.76 -14.94 13.55
N GLN A 232 14.87 -15.57 13.95
CA GLN A 232 15.82 -14.98 14.88
C GLN A 232 16.47 -13.71 14.33
N LYS A 233 16.80 -13.67 13.03
CA LYS A 233 17.31 -12.45 12.37
C LYS A 233 16.31 -11.30 12.45
N ILE A 234 15.00 -11.55 12.34
CA ILE A 234 13.97 -10.52 12.51
C ILE A 234 14.00 -9.93 13.93
N LEU A 235 14.14 -10.79 14.94
CA LEU A 235 14.13 -10.41 16.36
C LEU A 235 15.38 -9.63 16.76
N LEU A 236 16.54 -9.95 16.16
CA LEU A 236 17.84 -9.33 16.45
C LEU A 236 18.11 -8.05 15.63
N GLU A 237 17.48 -7.89 14.46
CA GLU A 237 17.66 -6.69 13.64
C GLU A 237 17.19 -5.45 14.41
N SER A 238 18.07 -4.44 14.54
CA SER A 238 17.84 -3.30 15.43
C SER A 238 16.84 -2.30 14.82
N SER A 239 16.83 -2.18 13.50
CA SER A 239 16.01 -1.22 12.78
C SER A 239 14.59 -1.74 12.53
N THR A 240 13.58 -0.96 12.90
CA THR A 240 12.15 -1.25 12.64
C THR A 240 11.49 -0.01 12.05
N LEU A 241 11.80 0.27 10.79
CA LEU A 241 11.51 1.57 10.17
C LEU A 241 10.18 1.59 9.43
N THR A 242 9.89 0.54 8.66
CA THR A 242 8.70 0.46 7.81
C THR A 242 7.55 -0.26 8.53
N GLY A 243 6.30 -0.02 8.11
CA GLY A 243 5.17 -0.82 8.59
C GLY A 243 5.36 -2.32 8.31
N SER A 244 6.00 -2.66 7.17
CA SER A 244 6.33 -4.05 6.81
C SER A 244 7.31 -4.70 7.79
N ASP A 245 8.28 -3.93 8.30
CA ASP A 245 9.22 -4.39 9.33
C ASP A 245 8.58 -4.49 10.70
N LYS A 246 7.73 -3.52 11.08
CA LYS A 246 6.93 -3.58 12.32
C LYS A 246 6.09 -4.85 12.34
N GLN A 247 5.38 -5.12 11.25
CA GLN A 247 4.53 -6.31 11.13
C GLN A 247 5.37 -7.59 11.20
N ALA A 248 6.51 -7.64 10.50
CA ALA A 248 7.41 -8.78 10.56
C ALA A 248 7.91 -9.06 11.98
N LEU A 249 8.25 -8.02 12.75
CA LEU A 249 8.65 -8.15 14.14
C LEU A 249 7.51 -8.68 15.03
N GLU A 250 6.30 -8.14 14.89
CA GLU A 250 5.15 -8.57 15.67
C GLU A 250 4.77 -10.03 15.39
N GLU A 251 4.78 -10.44 14.13
CA GLU A 251 4.54 -11.82 13.72
C GLU A 251 5.67 -12.74 14.20
N ALA A 252 6.93 -12.30 14.07
CA ALA A 252 8.06 -13.06 14.59
C ALA A 252 7.96 -13.26 16.11
N LYS A 253 7.51 -12.27 16.89
CA LYS A 253 7.31 -12.43 18.34
C LYS A 253 6.28 -13.52 18.67
N ARG A 254 5.12 -13.49 17.99
CA ARG A 254 4.03 -14.47 18.17
C ARG A 254 4.38 -15.87 17.68
N GLY A 255 5.15 -15.96 16.60
CA GLY A 255 5.41 -17.21 15.91
C GLY A 255 4.73 -17.25 14.54
N PHE A 256 5.13 -18.21 13.72
CA PHE A 256 4.62 -18.36 12.36
C PHE A 256 3.72 -19.59 12.27
N ASN A 257 2.53 -19.40 11.69
CA ASN A 257 1.60 -20.48 11.40
C ASN A 257 1.53 -20.73 9.89
N ILE A 258 1.91 -21.93 9.46
CA ILE A 258 2.05 -22.25 8.03
C ILE A 258 0.71 -22.19 7.28
N PHE A 259 -0.42 -22.53 7.92
CA PHE A 259 -1.73 -22.48 7.28
C PHE A 259 -2.15 -21.03 7.03
N LEU A 260 -1.93 -20.15 8.00
CA LEU A 260 -2.23 -18.72 7.88
C LEU A 260 -1.30 -18.02 6.88
N ILE A 261 -0.03 -18.41 6.82
CA ILE A 261 0.92 -17.93 5.80
C ILE A 261 0.46 -18.33 4.40
N LYS A 262 0.07 -19.60 4.20
CA LYS A 262 -0.48 -20.07 2.91
C LYS A 262 -1.72 -19.27 2.52
N ALA A 263 -2.66 -19.07 3.45
CA ALA A 263 -3.86 -18.28 3.21
C ALA A 263 -3.54 -16.83 2.82
N ARG A 264 -2.53 -16.21 3.45
CA ARG A 264 -2.08 -14.86 3.09
C ARG A 264 -1.45 -14.81 1.69
N LEU A 265 -0.59 -15.76 1.35
CA LEU A 265 0.01 -15.84 0.01
C LEU A 265 -1.03 -16.13 -1.07
N ASP A 266 -2.03 -16.97 -0.76
CA ASP A 266 -3.18 -17.22 -1.63
C ASP A 266 -4.03 -15.95 -1.78
N PHE A 267 -4.22 -15.16 -0.72
CA PHE A 267 -4.96 -13.90 -0.79
C PHE A 267 -4.27 -12.89 -1.68
N ASP A 268 -2.99 -12.63 -1.42
CA ASP A 268 -2.19 -11.69 -2.20
C ASP A 268 -2.06 -12.12 -3.67
N ALA A 269 -2.28 -13.41 -3.97
CA ALA A 269 -2.28 -13.96 -5.32
C ALA A 269 -3.65 -14.00 -6.01
N GLY A 270 -4.73 -13.51 -5.38
CA GLY A 270 -6.09 -13.55 -5.90
C GLY A 270 -6.80 -14.92 -5.81
N ARG A 271 -6.26 -15.89 -5.04
CA ARG A 271 -6.81 -17.25 -4.90
C ARG A 271 -7.84 -17.37 -3.78
N TYR A 272 -8.85 -16.51 -3.80
CA TYR A 272 -9.81 -16.35 -2.70
C TYR A 272 -10.65 -17.60 -2.39
N THR A 273 -11.10 -18.31 -3.43
CA THR A 273 -11.88 -19.56 -3.27
C THR A 273 -11.09 -20.64 -2.54
N LYS A 274 -9.77 -20.71 -2.78
CA LYS A 274 -8.88 -21.65 -2.09
C LYS A 274 -8.78 -21.34 -0.60
N ILE A 275 -8.71 -20.08 -0.21
CA ILE A 275 -8.69 -19.68 1.21
C ILE A 275 -9.94 -20.17 1.92
N ILE A 276 -11.12 -19.98 1.33
CA ILE A 276 -12.40 -20.41 1.94
C ILE A 276 -12.45 -21.93 2.11
N LYS A 277 -11.85 -22.68 1.18
CA LYS A 277 -11.76 -24.15 1.26
C LYS A 277 -10.75 -24.60 2.31
N ASP A 278 -9.56 -24.01 2.33
CA ASP A 278 -8.44 -24.46 3.16
C ASP A 278 -8.61 -24.02 4.62
N LEU A 279 -9.16 -22.82 4.84
CA LEU A 279 -9.54 -22.32 6.15
C LEU A 279 -10.99 -22.73 6.49
N ASP A 280 -11.27 -24.03 6.60
CA ASP A 280 -12.58 -24.53 7.03
C ASP A 280 -12.76 -24.29 8.56
N PRO A 281 -13.83 -23.61 9.03
CA PRO A 281 -14.06 -23.38 10.46
C PRO A 281 -14.08 -24.65 11.30
N LYS A 282 -14.41 -25.81 10.72
CA LYS A 282 -14.34 -27.11 11.42
C LYS A 282 -12.90 -27.55 11.75
N LYS A 283 -11.90 -26.95 11.09
CA LYS A 283 -10.48 -27.27 11.24
C LYS A 283 -9.71 -26.22 12.03
N VAL A 284 -10.35 -25.14 12.49
CA VAL A 284 -9.63 -24.02 13.12
C VAL A 284 -8.79 -24.46 14.33
N SER A 285 -9.32 -25.33 15.18
CA SER A 285 -8.61 -25.88 16.35
C SER A 285 -7.42 -26.77 15.99
N SER A 286 -7.38 -27.33 14.78
CA SER A 286 -6.21 -28.08 14.27
C SER A 286 -5.12 -27.18 13.70
N ILE A 287 -5.43 -25.91 13.44
CA ILE A 287 -4.47 -24.92 12.93
C ILE A 287 -3.73 -24.26 14.10
N GLY A 288 -4.40 -24.03 15.22
CA GLY A 288 -3.84 -23.48 16.47
C GLY A 288 -4.95 -23.12 17.44
N ASP A 289 -4.60 -22.97 18.71
CA ASP A 289 -5.54 -22.67 19.79
C ASP A 289 -5.30 -21.29 20.42
N GLU A 290 -4.31 -20.53 19.95
CA GLU A 290 -4.07 -19.17 20.43
C GLU A 290 -5.05 -18.16 19.81
N ASP A 291 -5.54 -17.20 20.59
CA ASP A 291 -6.52 -16.19 20.17
C ASP A 291 -6.15 -15.48 18.86
N TRP A 292 -4.87 -15.14 18.67
CA TRP A 292 -4.39 -14.48 17.44
C TRP A 292 -4.55 -15.36 16.20
N VAL A 293 -4.52 -16.69 16.35
CA VAL A 293 -4.77 -17.64 15.25
C VAL A 293 -6.22 -17.54 14.81
N TYR A 294 -7.17 -17.51 15.76
CA TYR A 294 -8.58 -17.31 15.46
C TYR A 294 -8.83 -15.96 14.78
N GLN A 295 -8.22 -14.88 15.29
CA GLN A 295 -8.29 -13.56 14.66
C GLN A 295 -7.85 -13.59 13.19
N GLU A 296 -6.64 -14.08 12.93
CA GLU A 296 -6.06 -14.15 11.58
C GLU A 296 -6.88 -15.09 10.67
N PHE A 297 -7.27 -16.25 11.17
CA PHE A 297 -8.05 -17.24 10.44
C PHE A 297 -9.36 -16.65 9.91
N TYR A 298 -10.16 -16.06 10.81
CA TYR A 298 -11.44 -15.49 10.44
C TYR A 298 -11.29 -14.22 9.60
N TYR A 299 -10.27 -13.40 9.88
CA TYR A 299 -9.94 -12.23 9.05
C TYR A 299 -9.63 -12.63 7.61
N ARG A 300 -8.79 -13.66 7.39
CA ARG A 300 -8.42 -14.13 6.03
C ARG A 300 -9.63 -14.68 5.28
N ARG A 301 -10.48 -15.48 5.95
CA ARG A 301 -11.77 -15.90 5.37
C ARG A 301 -12.66 -14.71 5.02
N ALA A 302 -12.78 -13.75 5.93
CA ALA A 302 -13.66 -12.60 5.75
C ALA A 302 -13.24 -11.75 4.55
N ARG A 303 -11.94 -11.45 4.42
CA ARG A 303 -11.40 -10.76 3.25
C ARG A 303 -11.61 -11.57 1.97
N ALA A 304 -11.41 -12.89 1.98
CA ALA A 304 -11.68 -13.72 0.81
C ALA A 304 -13.17 -13.72 0.40
N PHE A 305 -14.10 -13.77 1.36
CA PHE A 305 -15.53 -13.61 1.07
C PHE A 305 -15.85 -12.22 0.50
N GLN A 306 -15.23 -11.17 1.05
CA GLN A 306 -15.43 -9.80 0.62
C GLN A 306 -14.99 -9.59 -0.84
N GLU A 307 -13.80 -10.08 -1.21
CA GLU A 307 -13.31 -10.00 -2.60
C GLU A 307 -14.15 -10.82 -3.58
N LEU A 308 -14.84 -11.86 -3.10
CA LEU A 308 -15.80 -12.63 -3.90
C LEU A 308 -17.22 -12.05 -3.91
N GLY A 309 -17.45 -10.89 -3.26
CA GLY A 309 -18.75 -10.22 -3.20
C GLY A 309 -19.75 -10.81 -2.20
N PHE A 310 -19.36 -11.81 -1.39
CA PHE A 310 -20.23 -12.42 -0.38
C PHE A 310 -20.25 -11.59 0.91
N LYS A 311 -20.83 -10.38 0.85
CA LYS A 311 -20.80 -9.37 1.92
C LYS A 311 -21.29 -9.89 3.28
N ASP A 312 -22.40 -10.63 3.32
CA ASP A 312 -22.95 -11.15 4.59
C ASP A 312 -22.01 -12.16 5.25
N LYS A 313 -21.42 -13.06 4.46
CA LYS A 313 -20.43 -14.04 4.95
C LYS A 313 -19.13 -13.36 5.38
N ALA A 314 -18.75 -12.29 4.70
CA ALA A 314 -17.62 -11.46 5.09
C ALA A 314 -17.88 -10.81 6.45
N LEU A 315 -19.05 -10.17 6.64
CA LEU A 315 -19.45 -9.56 7.91
C LEU A 315 -19.46 -10.59 9.05
N GLU A 316 -20.10 -11.74 8.85
CA GLU A 316 -20.12 -12.83 9.85
C GLU A 316 -18.69 -13.25 10.24
N SER A 317 -17.81 -13.42 9.26
CA SER A 317 -16.43 -13.83 9.49
C SER A 317 -15.61 -12.73 10.18
N PHE A 318 -15.77 -11.45 9.82
CA PHE A 318 -15.09 -10.36 10.52
C PHE A 318 -15.59 -10.23 11.96
N LEU A 319 -16.89 -10.39 12.21
CA LEU A 319 -17.44 -10.37 13.57
C LEU A 319 -16.80 -11.47 14.42
N LYS A 320 -16.63 -12.68 13.87
CA LYS A 320 -15.88 -13.77 14.52
C LYS A 320 -14.41 -13.46 14.73
N ALA A 321 -13.74 -12.77 13.81
CA ALA A 321 -12.37 -12.29 14.06
C ALA A 321 -12.33 -11.29 15.23
N SER A 322 -13.33 -10.41 15.32
CA SER A 322 -13.41 -9.35 16.34
C SER A 322 -13.85 -9.81 17.74
N SER A 323 -14.30 -11.06 17.89
CA SER A 323 -14.66 -11.65 19.19
C SER A 323 -13.45 -12.02 20.04
N TRP A 324 -12.25 -11.96 19.45
CA TRP A 324 -10.95 -12.20 20.09
C TRP A 324 -10.21 -10.85 20.19
N PRO A 325 -10.40 -10.08 21.27
CA PRO A 325 -9.95 -8.68 21.34
C PRO A 325 -8.45 -8.54 21.63
N GLU A 326 -7.79 -9.59 22.12
CA GLU A 326 -6.36 -9.60 22.44
C GLU A 326 -5.65 -10.78 21.75
N PRO A 327 -4.37 -10.63 21.36
CA PRO A 327 -3.62 -9.37 21.33
C PRO A 327 -4.16 -8.42 20.24
N GLU A 328 -3.85 -7.13 20.34
CA GLU A 328 -4.04 -6.21 19.22
C GLU A 328 -3.20 -6.64 18.01
N THR A 329 -3.87 -7.03 16.92
CA THR A 329 -3.21 -7.39 15.66
C THR A 329 -3.72 -6.53 14.50
N TYR A 330 -2.94 -6.50 13.42
CA TYR A 330 -3.42 -5.94 12.15
C TYR A 330 -4.76 -6.54 11.71
N SER A 331 -4.93 -7.85 11.89
CA SER A 331 -6.13 -8.57 11.48
C SER A 331 -7.34 -8.18 12.32
N LEU A 332 -7.18 -7.95 13.62
CA LEU A 332 -8.23 -7.38 14.45
C LEU A 332 -8.56 -5.94 14.05
N GLY A 333 -7.57 -5.06 13.96
CA GLY A 333 -7.77 -3.66 13.60
C GLY A 333 -8.43 -3.47 12.24
N ASN A 334 -7.99 -4.25 11.24
CA ASN A 334 -8.58 -4.23 9.91
C ASN A 334 -9.98 -4.85 9.91
N SER A 335 -10.22 -5.94 10.66
CA SER A 335 -11.58 -6.50 10.80
C SER A 335 -12.57 -5.47 11.32
N LEU A 336 -12.20 -4.71 12.36
CA LEU A 336 -13.06 -3.65 12.91
C LEU A 336 -13.38 -2.56 11.88
N LEU A 337 -12.37 -2.14 11.11
CA LEU A 337 -12.57 -1.19 10.01
C LEU A 337 -13.54 -1.74 8.95
N GLN A 338 -13.36 -2.99 8.52
CA GLN A 338 -14.21 -3.60 7.50
C GLN A 338 -15.65 -3.82 8.00
N ILE A 339 -15.83 -4.19 9.27
CA ILE A 339 -17.17 -4.29 9.88
C ILE A 339 -17.87 -2.93 9.84
N ALA A 340 -17.17 -1.85 10.19
CA ALA A 340 -17.73 -0.51 10.17
C ALA A 340 -18.17 -0.08 8.76
N MET A 341 -17.33 -0.35 7.75
CA MET A 341 -17.64 -0.09 6.33
C MET A 341 -18.85 -0.91 5.85
N LEU A 342 -18.93 -2.20 6.21
CA LEU A 342 -20.06 -3.05 5.84
C LEU A 342 -21.37 -2.59 6.52
N TYR A 343 -21.33 -2.15 7.78
CA TYR A 343 -22.49 -1.56 8.43
C TYR A 343 -22.90 -0.22 7.82
N GLU A 344 -21.94 0.61 7.40
CA GLU A 344 -22.21 1.85 6.67
C GLU A 344 -22.93 1.57 5.36
N GLU A 345 -22.39 0.65 4.53
CA GLU A 345 -23.00 0.21 3.28
C GLU A 345 -24.41 -0.37 3.47
N ASN A 346 -24.65 -1.04 4.59
CA ASN A 346 -25.95 -1.62 4.95
C ASN A 346 -26.92 -0.62 5.59
N GLY A 347 -26.58 0.68 5.66
CA GLY A 347 -27.45 1.72 6.22
C GLY A 347 -27.59 1.67 7.75
N ASN A 348 -26.60 1.14 8.46
CA ASN A 348 -26.57 1.06 9.93
C ASN A 348 -25.48 1.98 10.52
N PRO A 349 -25.71 3.30 10.59
CA PRO A 349 -24.71 4.27 11.03
C PRO A 349 -24.34 4.11 12.51
N LYS A 350 -25.26 3.61 13.35
CA LYS A 350 -25.00 3.38 14.77
C LYS A 350 -23.92 2.32 14.98
N GLU A 351 -24.07 1.17 14.34
CA GLU A 351 -23.08 0.09 14.42
C GLU A 351 -21.79 0.48 13.70
N SER A 352 -21.89 1.12 12.53
CA SER A 352 -20.72 1.63 11.81
C SER A 352 -19.86 2.54 12.70
N ARG A 353 -20.48 3.55 13.34
CA ARG A 353 -19.82 4.47 14.28
C ARG A 353 -19.13 3.72 15.42
N ARG A 354 -19.81 2.73 16.01
CA ARG A 354 -19.26 1.90 17.10
C ARG A 354 -17.96 1.21 16.69
N TYR A 355 -17.95 0.58 15.51
CA TYR A 355 -16.79 -0.17 15.04
C TYR A 355 -15.64 0.73 14.55
N PHE A 356 -15.92 1.89 13.95
CA PHE A 356 -14.88 2.87 13.64
C PHE A 356 -14.17 3.36 14.91
N LEU A 357 -14.92 3.71 15.95
CA LEU A 357 -14.35 4.13 17.24
C LEU A 357 -13.50 3.02 17.88
N ARG A 358 -13.96 1.75 17.79
CA ARG A 358 -13.18 0.60 18.27
C ARG A 358 -11.91 0.37 17.44
N ALA A 359 -11.94 0.60 16.13
CA ALA A 359 -10.72 0.53 15.31
C ALA A 359 -9.71 1.62 15.70
N LEU A 360 -10.19 2.82 16.06
CA LEU A 360 -9.36 3.94 16.52
C LEU A 360 -8.73 3.74 17.90
N SER A 361 -9.31 2.89 18.75
CA SER A 361 -8.74 2.62 20.07
C SER A 361 -7.49 1.74 19.99
N LEU A 362 -7.36 0.87 18.99
CA LEU A 362 -6.24 -0.06 18.84
C LEU A 362 -5.02 0.65 18.22
N LYS A 363 -3.84 0.52 18.84
CA LYS A 363 -2.61 1.24 18.46
C LYS A 363 -1.36 0.36 18.47
N SER A 364 -1.45 -0.84 19.04
CA SER A 364 -0.31 -1.72 19.33
C SER A 364 -0.02 -2.72 18.21
N TYR A 365 -0.24 -2.30 16.95
CA TYR A 365 0.02 -3.13 15.77
C TYR A 365 0.54 -2.30 14.58
N ALA A 366 1.23 -2.97 13.67
CA ALA A 366 1.76 -2.35 12.47
C ALA A 366 0.65 -1.80 11.54
N PHE A 367 0.90 -0.64 10.92
CA PHE A 367 -0.03 0.04 10.00
C PHE A 367 -1.33 0.56 10.62
N HIS A 368 -1.41 0.69 11.95
CA HIS A 368 -2.60 1.24 12.61
C HIS A 368 -2.93 2.66 12.13
N GLU A 369 -1.93 3.45 11.72
CA GLU A 369 -2.12 4.82 11.23
C GLU A 369 -3.02 4.86 9.98
N GLY A 370 -2.85 3.90 9.06
CA GLY A 370 -3.69 3.79 7.86
C GLY A 370 -5.10 3.31 8.16
N VAL A 371 -5.26 2.42 9.15
CA VAL A 371 -6.58 2.01 9.64
C VAL A 371 -7.30 3.20 10.29
N HIS A 372 -6.58 3.98 11.09
CA HIS A 372 -7.11 5.16 11.76
C HIS A 372 -7.53 6.24 10.78
N GLN A 373 -6.73 6.50 9.75
CA GLN A 373 -7.08 7.45 8.70
C GLN A 373 -8.40 7.06 8.03
N LYS A 374 -8.56 5.79 7.64
CA LYS A 374 -9.79 5.28 7.02
C LYS A 374 -10.99 5.32 7.98
N ALA A 375 -10.77 5.04 9.26
CA ALA A 375 -11.83 5.08 10.27
C ALA A 375 -12.32 6.51 10.55
N ARG A 376 -11.41 7.50 10.62
CA ARG A 376 -11.78 8.92 10.76
C ARG A 376 -12.58 9.41 9.56
N ALA A 377 -12.09 9.13 8.35
CA ALA A 377 -12.81 9.46 7.12
C ALA A 377 -14.19 8.77 7.06
N GLY A 378 -14.32 7.56 7.63
CA GLY A 378 -15.60 6.87 7.78
C GLY A 378 -16.56 7.59 8.72
N LEU A 379 -16.09 7.99 9.91
CA LEU A 379 -16.90 8.72 10.89
C LEU A 379 -17.43 10.06 10.38
N GLU A 380 -16.67 10.73 9.51
CA GLU A 380 -17.05 12.00 8.87
C GLU A 380 -18.21 11.85 7.87
N ARG A 381 -18.39 10.66 7.27
CA ARG A 381 -19.51 10.37 6.35
C ARG A 381 -20.81 10.00 7.05
N LEU A 382 -20.75 9.67 8.35
CA LEU A 382 -21.92 9.23 9.10
C LEU A 382 -22.76 10.42 9.57
N PRO A 383 -24.10 10.29 9.55
CA PRO A 383 -25.02 11.32 10.03
C PRO A 383 -24.95 11.56 11.55
#